data_AF-A0A7Y3ATL8-F1
#
_entry.id   AF-A0A7Y3ATL8-F1
#
_cell.length_a   1.000
_cell.length_b   1.000
_cell.length_c   1.000
_cell.angle_alpha   90.00
_cell.angle_beta   90.00
_cell.angle_gamma   90.00
#
_symmetry.space_group_name_H-M   'P 1'
#
loop_
_entity.id
_entity.type
_entity.pdbx_description
1 polymer ?
#
loop_
_entity_poly.entity_id
_entity_poly.type
_entity_poly.pdbx_seq_one_letter_code
_entity_poly.pdbx_strand_id
1 'polypeptide(L)'
;MIAIDTQTPLPSLQKLLEANNWLNPNEKINALSKPGEGNMNVVLRVKTNQRSFILKQSRPFVQKYQQIEAPLNRIEVEYKFYEAIQEVSITSHIPVILGFDQKNYLMQMEDLGQCEDMTFCYRERSIAQDILEKLIIIAEAIHQAGPLNDFPENMALRELNHQHIFVLPFLEDNGFQLNDVQQGLQDLSLPYKRDPAIKAVVNNLGDMYLSKGNVLIHGDYYPGSWMQLKNEVYIIDPEFSFMGFREFDLGVMTAHLIMATMDPSSLKKVMHLYKADADSGLVSQVAGIEIMRRLIGLAQLPLERTINEKDDLLQLARKMILV
;
A
#
# COMPACT_ATOMS: atom_id res chain seq x y z
N MET A 1 -2.21 24.26 9.36
CA MET A 1 -3.01 23.07 9.07
C MET A 1 -4.19 22.99 10.04
N ILE A 2 -5.41 22.93 9.54
CA ILE A 2 -6.61 22.63 10.33
C ILE A 2 -6.76 21.11 10.37
N ALA A 3 -6.62 20.49 11.54
CA ALA A 3 -6.77 19.04 11.69
C ALA A 3 -8.26 18.66 11.66
N ILE A 4 -8.62 17.72 10.79
CA ILE A 4 -9.97 17.12 10.73
C ILE A 4 -9.96 15.67 11.22
N ASP A 5 -11.08 15.24 11.78
CA ASP A 5 -11.39 13.87 12.21
C ASP A 5 -12.91 13.69 12.32
N THR A 6 -13.37 12.52 12.78
CA THR A 6 -14.82 12.25 12.96
C THR A 6 -15.48 13.05 14.06
N GLN A 7 -14.71 13.71 14.93
CA GLN A 7 -15.22 14.56 16.02
C GLN A 7 -15.21 16.05 15.63
N THR A 8 -14.71 16.38 14.45
CA THR A 8 -14.64 17.76 13.96
C THR A 8 -16.05 18.36 13.89
N PRO A 9 -16.31 19.52 14.51
CA PRO A 9 -17.61 20.16 14.46
C PRO A 9 -18.04 20.45 13.01
N LEU A 10 -19.24 19.99 12.63
CA LEU A 10 -19.74 20.14 11.25
C LEU A 10 -19.70 21.58 10.73
N PRO A 11 -20.05 22.63 11.52
CA PRO A 11 -19.94 24.02 11.05
C PRO A 11 -18.51 24.45 10.74
N SER A 12 -17.52 23.93 11.45
CA SER A 12 -16.10 24.23 11.20
C SER A 12 -15.61 23.57 9.93
N LEU A 13 -15.97 22.29 9.73
CA LEU A 13 -15.65 21.58 8.50
C LEU A 13 -16.36 22.21 7.29
N GLN A 14 -17.63 22.56 7.41
CA GLN A 14 -18.41 23.25 6.36
C GLN A 14 -17.67 24.50 5.88
N LYS A 15 -17.22 25.37 6.79
CA LYS A 15 -16.45 26.58 6.45
C LYS A 15 -15.14 26.26 5.73
N LEU A 16 -14.42 25.21 6.14
CA LEU A 16 -13.18 24.79 5.49
C LEU A 16 -13.44 24.32 4.05
N LEU A 17 -14.51 23.56 3.82
CA LEU A 17 -14.84 23.06 2.48
C LEU A 17 -15.40 24.18 1.59
N GLU A 18 -16.20 25.10 2.14
CA GLU A 18 -16.65 26.31 1.43
C GLU A 18 -15.48 27.21 1.02
N ALA A 19 -14.51 27.41 1.92
CA ALA A 19 -13.31 28.20 1.62
C ALA A 19 -12.46 27.61 0.48
N ASN A 20 -12.55 26.29 0.27
CA ASN A 20 -11.89 25.58 -0.82
C ASN A 20 -12.78 25.45 -2.09
N ASN A 21 -14.02 25.95 -2.08
CA ASN A 21 -15.03 25.74 -3.12
C ASN A 21 -15.35 24.24 -3.39
N TRP A 22 -15.29 23.41 -2.35
CA TRP A 22 -15.48 21.95 -2.44
C TRP A 22 -16.92 21.49 -2.20
N LEU A 23 -17.83 22.43 -1.95
CA LEU A 23 -19.25 22.19 -1.77
C LEU A 23 -20.06 22.90 -2.85
N ASN A 24 -21.09 22.23 -3.36
CA ASN A 24 -22.05 22.80 -4.27
C ASN A 24 -22.92 23.86 -3.57
N PRO A 25 -23.60 24.75 -4.32
CA PRO A 25 -24.58 25.65 -3.74
C PRO A 25 -25.64 24.90 -2.92
N ASN A 26 -25.90 25.38 -1.69
CA ASN A 26 -26.82 24.77 -0.72
C ASN A 26 -26.44 23.35 -0.25
N GLU A 27 -25.22 22.89 -0.51
CA GLU A 27 -24.72 21.63 0.02
C GLU A 27 -24.31 21.79 1.49
N LYS A 28 -24.85 20.94 2.36
CA LYS A 28 -24.63 20.94 3.81
C LYS A 28 -24.15 19.58 4.28
N ILE A 29 -23.14 19.59 5.13
CA ILE A 29 -22.65 18.37 5.78
C ILE A 29 -23.67 17.89 6.82
N ASN A 30 -24.08 16.63 6.69
CA ASN A 30 -25.02 15.97 7.59
C ASN A 30 -24.31 15.07 8.60
N ALA A 31 -23.28 14.35 8.17
CA ALA A 31 -22.60 13.37 9.00
C ALA A 31 -21.15 13.12 8.57
N LEU A 32 -20.34 12.67 9.51
CA LEU A 32 -18.97 12.20 9.32
C LEU A 32 -18.87 10.76 9.81
N SER A 33 -18.16 9.92 9.07
CA SER A 33 -17.82 8.56 9.51
C SER A 33 -16.43 8.16 9.02
N LYS A 34 -15.87 7.11 9.61
CA LYS A 34 -14.69 6.47 9.02
C LYS A 34 -15.15 5.50 7.92
N PRO A 35 -14.57 5.54 6.71
CA PRO A 35 -14.86 4.56 5.67
C PRO A 35 -14.09 3.24 5.88
N GLY A 36 -13.03 3.27 6.70
CA GLY A 36 -12.18 2.13 7.05
C GLY A 36 -11.11 2.54 8.06
N GLU A 37 -10.25 1.59 8.45
CA GLU A 37 -9.10 1.86 9.33
C GLU A 37 -7.95 2.45 8.49
N GLY A 38 -7.83 3.79 8.46
CA GLY A 38 -6.77 4.47 7.73
C GLY A 38 -5.38 4.11 8.27
N ASN A 39 -4.47 3.65 7.40
CA ASN A 39 -3.12 3.24 7.81
C ASN A 39 -2.21 4.44 8.09
N MET A 40 -1.93 5.24 7.07
CA MET A 40 -1.01 6.39 7.18
C MET A 40 -1.72 7.72 7.43
N ASN A 41 -2.92 7.90 6.88
CA ASN A 41 -3.63 9.17 6.85
C ASN A 41 -4.96 9.09 7.61
N VAL A 42 -5.46 10.25 8.05
CA VAL A 42 -6.85 10.36 8.51
C VAL A 42 -7.75 10.32 7.28
N VAL A 43 -8.70 9.39 7.26
CA VAL A 43 -9.68 9.25 6.19
C VAL A 43 -11.09 9.44 6.76
N LEU A 44 -11.86 10.35 6.18
CA LEU A 44 -13.22 10.68 6.59
C LEU A 44 -14.17 10.58 5.41
N ARG A 45 -15.25 9.82 5.59
CA ARG A 45 -16.41 9.88 4.72
C ARG A 45 -17.28 11.03 5.17
N VAL A 46 -17.51 11.99 4.28
CA VAL A 46 -18.40 13.12 4.49
C VAL A 46 -19.70 12.83 3.75
N LYS A 47 -20.81 12.79 4.49
CA LYS A 47 -22.15 12.68 3.91
C LYS A 47 -22.83 14.04 3.96
N THR A 48 -23.24 14.55 2.81
CA THR A 48 -23.99 15.79 2.67
C THR A 48 -25.47 15.50 2.40
N ASN A 49 -26.27 16.55 2.23
CA ASN A 49 -27.64 16.44 1.72
C ASN A 49 -27.72 16.14 0.22
N GLN A 50 -26.60 16.14 -0.52
CA GLN A 50 -26.58 15.95 -1.97
C GLN A 50 -25.80 14.70 -2.39
N ARG A 51 -24.69 14.38 -1.70
CA ARG A 51 -23.76 13.30 -2.09
C ARG A 51 -22.94 12.83 -0.89
N SER A 52 -22.00 11.93 -1.15
CA SER A 52 -20.88 11.65 -0.26
C SER A 52 -19.56 11.77 -1.01
N PHE A 53 -18.49 12.04 -0.26
CA PHE A 53 -17.11 12.07 -0.75
C PHE A 53 -16.16 11.73 0.40
N ILE A 54 -14.91 11.41 0.06
CA ILE A 54 -13.86 11.15 1.03
C ILE A 54 -12.97 12.38 1.18
N LEU A 55 -12.61 12.67 2.42
CA LEU A 55 -11.52 13.58 2.78
C LEU A 55 -10.37 12.76 3.34
N LYS A 56 -9.18 12.94 2.78
CA LYS A 56 -7.95 12.28 3.22
C LYS A 56 -6.93 13.33 3.63
N GLN A 57 -6.40 13.22 4.85
CA GLN A 57 -5.49 14.20 5.42
C GLN A 57 -4.25 13.57 6.06
N SER A 58 -3.07 14.06 5.70
CA SER A 58 -1.84 13.65 6.36
C SER A 58 -1.67 14.26 7.75
N ARG A 59 -0.88 13.55 8.57
CA ARG A 59 -0.43 13.92 9.90
C ARG A 59 1.09 13.85 9.97
N PRO A 60 1.77 14.53 10.91
CA PRO A 60 3.22 14.41 11.07
C PRO A 60 3.66 13.03 11.62
N PHE A 61 2.75 12.05 11.63
CA PHE A 61 2.92 10.68 12.11
C PHE A 61 2.08 9.72 11.26
N VAL A 62 2.36 8.43 11.40
CA VAL A 62 1.54 7.33 10.85
C VAL A 62 0.24 7.22 11.65
N GLN A 63 -0.92 7.33 11.00
CA GLN A 63 -2.20 7.36 11.69
C GLN A 63 -2.45 6.12 12.58
N LYS A 64 -2.05 4.94 12.11
CA LYS A 64 -2.14 3.66 12.85
C LYS A 64 -1.10 3.54 13.97
N TYR A 65 0.07 4.15 13.81
CA TYR A 65 1.20 4.10 14.74
C TYR A 65 1.69 5.52 15.04
N GLN A 66 0.93 6.24 15.87
CA GLN A 66 1.12 7.69 16.09
C GLN A 66 2.49 8.07 16.67
N GLN A 67 3.21 7.10 17.23
CA GLN A 67 4.58 7.26 17.71
C GLN A 67 5.64 7.29 16.58
N ILE A 68 5.27 6.88 15.37
CA ILE A 68 6.15 6.86 14.21
C ILE A 68 5.94 8.15 13.43
N GLU A 69 6.96 9.00 13.38
CA GLU A 69 6.93 10.22 12.57
C GLU A 69 6.81 9.91 11.08
N ALA A 70 6.06 10.73 10.35
CA ALA A 70 5.85 10.57 8.92
C ALA A 70 5.72 11.92 8.21
N PRO A 71 6.25 12.05 6.98
CA PRO A 71 6.25 13.31 6.25
C PRO A 71 4.84 13.76 5.86
N LEU A 72 4.49 15.01 6.15
CA LEU A 72 3.17 15.59 5.84
C LEU A 72 2.88 15.65 4.34
N ASN A 73 3.90 15.85 3.52
CA ASN A 73 3.77 16.00 2.06
C ASN A 73 3.48 14.67 1.34
N ARG A 74 3.36 13.53 2.03
CA ARG A 74 2.99 12.25 1.40
C ARG A 74 1.63 12.30 0.69
N ILE A 75 0.67 13.09 1.20
CA ILE A 75 -0.61 13.31 0.50
C ILE A 75 -0.44 14.09 -0.80
N GLU A 76 0.60 14.94 -0.91
CA GLU A 76 0.93 15.62 -2.17
C GLU A 76 1.53 14.63 -3.18
N VAL A 77 2.31 13.66 -2.72
CA VAL A 77 2.83 12.58 -3.56
C VAL A 77 1.69 11.71 -4.08
N GLU A 78 0.75 11.33 -3.21
CA GLU A 78 -0.47 10.63 -3.60
C GLU A 78 -1.30 11.43 -4.63
N TYR A 79 -1.49 12.73 -4.39
CA TYR A 79 -2.17 13.61 -5.35
C TYR A 79 -1.47 13.63 -6.73
N LYS A 80 -0.13 13.80 -6.74
CA LYS A 80 0.68 13.78 -7.97
C LYS A 80 0.65 12.44 -8.68
N PHE A 81 0.55 11.33 -7.95
CA PHE A 81 0.34 10.02 -8.56
C PHE A 81 -0.97 9.98 -9.34
N TYR A 82 -2.08 10.42 -8.73
CA TYR A 82 -3.36 10.44 -9.42
C TYR A 82 -3.35 11.38 -10.63
N GLU A 83 -2.68 12.54 -10.57
CA GLU A 83 -2.46 13.42 -11.73
C GLU A 83 -1.70 12.71 -12.85
N ALA A 84 -0.64 11.97 -12.50
CA ALA A 84 0.21 11.29 -13.47
C ALA A 84 -0.50 10.18 -14.26
N ILE A 85 -1.51 9.54 -13.68
CA ILE A 85 -2.21 8.42 -14.30
C ILE A 85 -3.55 8.79 -14.95
N GLN A 86 -3.92 10.08 -15.00
CA GLN A 86 -5.19 10.51 -15.61
C GLN A 86 -5.29 10.20 -17.11
N GLU A 87 -4.16 10.16 -17.83
CA GLU A 87 -4.15 9.87 -19.27
C GLU A 87 -3.98 8.37 -19.58
N VAL A 88 -3.88 7.54 -18.55
CA VAL A 88 -3.70 6.09 -18.69
C VAL A 88 -5.08 5.41 -18.78
N SER A 89 -5.17 4.30 -19.50
CA SER A 89 -6.40 3.54 -19.75
C SER A 89 -7.04 2.83 -18.52
N ILE A 90 -6.76 3.31 -17.30
CA ILE A 90 -7.22 2.73 -16.03
C ILE A 90 -7.98 3.71 -15.15
N THR A 91 -8.37 4.88 -15.67
CA THR A 91 -9.08 5.90 -14.88
C THR A 91 -10.39 5.40 -14.24
N SER A 92 -11.01 4.35 -14.79
CA SER A 92 -12.17 3.69 -14.18
C SER A 92 -11.86 2.81 -12.96
N HIS A 93 -10.59 2.57 -12.68
CA HIS A 93 -10.09 1.73 -11.58
C HIS A 93 -9.35 2.53 -10.50
N ILE A 94 -9.52 3.85 -10.49
CA ILE A 94 -8.99 4.75 -9.47
C ILE A 94 -10.09 5.72 -9.06
N PRO A 95 -10.11 6.19 -7.81
CA PRO A 95 -11.09 7.18 -7.37
C PRO A 95 -10.86 8.53 -8.06
N VAL A 96 -11.94 9.22 -8.44
CA VAL A 96 -11.83 10.58 -8.98
C VAL A 96 -11.33 11.53 -7.89
N ILE A 97 -10.28 12.28 -8.18
CA ILE A 97 -9.79 13.35 -7.29
C ILE A 97 -10.57 14.64 -7.57
N LEU A 98 -11.21 15.17 -6.52
CA LEU A 98 -12.13 16.31 -6.60
C LEU A 98 -11.46 17.62 -6.20
N GLY A 99 -10.41 17.57 -5.38
CA GLY A 99 -9.67 18.75 -4.97
C GLY A 99 -8.48 18.45 -4.07
N PHE A 100 -7.53 19.38 -4.02
CA PHE A 100 -6.36 19.29 -3.17
C PHE A 100 -6.06 20.66 -2.51
N ASP A 101 -5.95 20.67 -1.19
CA ASP A 101 -5.60 21.82 -0.37
C ASP A 101 -4.23 21.56 0.25
N GLN A 102 -3.20 22.05 -0.44
CA GLN A 102 -1.80 21.89 -0.04
C GLN A 102 -1.52 22.51 1.34
N LYS A 103 -2.16 23.63 1.68
CA LYS A 103 -1.95 24.34 2.97
C LYS A 103 -2.40 23.50 4.16
N ASN A 104 -3.42 22.68 3.96
CA ASN A 104 -3.96 21.80 4.99
C ASN A 104 -3.61 20.33 4.79
N TYR A 105 -2.78 19.97 3.80
CA TYR A 105 -2.44 18.58 3.47
C TYR A 105 -3.69 17.71 3.34
N LEU A 106 -4.71 18.24 2.66
CA LEU A 106 -6.04 17.68 2.59
C LEU A 106 -6.41 17.41 1.12
N MET A 107 -6.91 16.23 0.85
CA MET A 107 -7.40 15.81 -0.46
C MET A 107 -8.88 15.44 -0.38
N GLN A 108 -9.67 15.93 -1.32
CA GLN A 108 -11.04 15.50 -1.54
C GLN A 108 -11.09 14.54 -2.73
N MET A 109 -11.73 13.39 -2.55
CA MET A 109 -11.83 12.35 -3.56
C MET A 109 -13.19 11.67 -3.54
N GLU A 110 -13.50 10.95 -4.61
CA GLU A 110 -14.71 10.17 -4.78
C GLU A 110 -14.92 9.19 -3.62
N ASP A 111 -16.18 9.07 -3.20
CA ASP A 111 -16.60 7.98 -2.33
C ASP A 111 -17.06 6.81 -3.18
N LEU A 112 -16.22 5.77 -3.27
CA LEU A 112 -16.52 4.53 -3.99
C LEU A 112 -17.72 3.76 -3.38
N GLY A 113 -18.24 4.21 -2.24
CA GLY A 113 -19.42 3.67 -1.60
C GLY A 113 -19.10 2.48 -0.70
N GLN A 114 -19.91 1.43 -0.78
CA GLN A 114 -19.75 0.23 0.06
C GLN A 114 -18.75 -0.73 -0.59
N CYS A 115 -17.49 -0.30 -0.65
CA CYS A 115 -16.35 -1.13 -1.05
C CYS A 115 -15.69 -1.73 0.18
N GLU A 116 -15.14 -2.93 0.04
CA GLU A 116 -14.26 -3.55 1.03
C GLU A 116 -12.85 -3.60 0.45
N ASP A 117 -11.84 -3.36 1.28
CA ASP A 117 -10.47 -3.69 0.87
C ASP A 117 -10.31 -5.21 0.72
N MET A 118 -9.38 -5.64 -0.11
CA MET A 118 -9.24 -7.07 -0.43
C MET A 118 -8.52 -7.87 0.66
N THR A 119 -8.29 -7.33 1.88
CA THR A 119 -7.66 -8.13 2.95
C THR A 119 -8.49 -9.34 3.37
N PHE A 120 -9.78 -9.40 3.01
CA PHE A 120 -10.61 -10.60 3.15
C PHE A 120 -10.00 -11.82 2.45
N CYS A 121 -9.15 -11.64 1.43
CA CYS A 121 -8.50 -12.72 0.70
C CYS A 121 -7.61 -13.60 1.59
N TYR A 122 -7.08 -13.06 2.70
CA TYR A 122 -6.30 -13.85 3.66
C TYR A 122 -7.16 -14.87 4.41
N ARG A 123 -8.41 -14.49 4.72
CA ARG A 123 -9.39 -15.36 5.37
C ARG A 123 -9.99 -16.36 4.39
N GLU A 124 -10.35 -15.90 3.20
CA GLU A 124 -10.95 -16.76 2.14
C GLU A 124 -9.92 -17.67 1.47
N ARG A 125 -8.64 -17.37 1.67
CA ARG A 125 -7.49 -18.10 1.10
C ARG A 125 -7.56 -18.27 -0.41
N SER A 126 -8.21 -17.33 -1.10
CA SER A 126 -8.46 -17.37 -2.54
C SER A 126 -8.63 -15.96 -3.09
N ILE A 127 -8.37 -15.82 -4.39
CA ILE A 127 -8.61 -14.62 -5.18
C ILE A 127 -9.18 -15.09 -6.51
N ALA A 128 -10.27 -14.47 -6.97
CA ALA A 128 -10.89 -14.82 -8.23
C ALA A 128 -9.97 -14.48 -9.41
N GLN A 129 -9.94 -15.33 -10.43
CA GLN A 129 -9.01 -15.22 -11.56
C GLN A 129 -9.23 -13.93 -12.36
N ASP A 130 -10.48 -13.54 -12.60
CA ASP A 130 -10.85 -12.30 -13.29
C ASP A 130 -10.41 -11.05 -12.52
N ILE A 131 -10.50 -11.08 -11.19
CA ILE A 131 -10.02 -10.01 -10.32
C ILE A 131 -8.48 -9.93 -10.37
N LEU A 132 -7.79 -11.05 -10.29
CA LEU A 132 -6.32 -11.09 -10.41
C LEU A 132 -5.84 -10.51 -11.74
N GLU A 133 -6.50 -10.88 -12.85
CA GLU A 133 -6.19 -10.34 -14.17
C GLU A 133 -6.35 -8.82 -14.23
N LYS A 134 -7.45 -8.28 -13.66
CA LYS A 134 -7.65 -6.82 -13.56
C LYS A 134 -6.56 -6.14 -12.75
N LEU A 135 -6.20 -6.68 -11.59
CA LEU A 135 -5.15 -6.11 -10.74
C LEU A 135 -3.79 -6.05 -11.45
N ILE A 136 -3.45 -7.05 -12.25
CA ILE A 136 -2.20 -7.10 -13.03
C ILE A 136 -2.24 -6.09 -14.18
N ILE A 137 -3.37 -5.99 -14.90
CA ILE A 137 -3.57 -4.99 -15.98
C ILE A 137 -3.44 -3.57 -15.41
N ILE A 138 -3.98 -3.31 -14.22
CA ILE A 138 -3.89 -2.00 -13.59
C ILE A 138 -2.44 -1.68 -13.19
N ALA A 139 -1.73 -2.62 -12.57
CA ALA A 139 -0.31 -2.45 -12.25
C ALA A 139 0.53 -2.17 -13.51
N GLU A 140 0.28 -2.91 -14.59
CA GLU A 140 0.93 -2.67 -15.88
C GLU A 140 0.68 -1.27 -16.43
N ALA A 141 -0.56 -0.81 -16.38
CA ALA A 141 -0.91 0.51 -16.85
C ALA A 141 -0.24 1.62 -16.02
N ILE A 142 -0.18 1.48 -14.69
CA ILE A 142 0.57 2.39 -13.81
C ILE A 142 2.04 2.44 -14.24
N HIS A 143 2.66 1.29 -14.47
CA HIS A 143 4.06 1.19 -14.89
C HIS A 143 4.32 1.76 -16.31
N GLN A 144 3.26 1.93 -17.12
CA GLN A 144 3.30 2.51 -18.46
C GLN A 144 3.00 4.01 -18.50
N ALA A 145 2.66 4.65 -17.36
CA ALA A 145 2.45 6.10 -17.26
C ALA A 145 3.70 6.94 -17.67
N GLY A 146 4.83 6.26 -17.88
CA GLY A 146 6.04 6.80 -18.52
C GLY A 146 7.10 7.23 -17.51
N PRO A 147 8.31 7.58 -18.00
CA PRO A 147 9.28 8.24 -17.16
C PRO A 147 8.80 9.67 -16.88
N LEU A 148 8.42 9.93 -15.63
CA LEU A 148 7.97 11.24 -15.17
C LEU A 148 9.16 11.97 -14.54
N ASN A 149 9.81 12.83 -15.32
CA ASN A 149 11.07 13.48 -14.91
C ASN A 149 10.95 14.31 -13.62
N ASP A 150 9.78 14.91 -13.38
CA ASP A 150 9.52 15.81 -12.25
C ASP A 150 8.67 15.15 -11.15
N PHE A 151 8.52 13.83 -11.16
CA PHE A 151 7.78 13.12 -10.10
C PHE A 151 8.55 13.18 -8.77
N PRO A 152 7.87 13.37 -7.62
CA PRO A 152 8.53 13.44 -6.32
C PRO A 152 9.40 12.22 -6.02
N GLU A 153 10.61 12.45 -5.50
CA GLU A 153 11.48 11.33 -5.08
C GLU A 153 10.94 10.59 -3.86
N ASN A 154 10.09 11.24 -3.06
CA ASN A 154 9.45 10.69 -1.86
C ASN A 154 10.45 10.12 -0.82
N MET A 155 11.67 10.67 -0.77
CA MET A 155 12.80 10.05 -0.07
C MET A 155 12.56 9.80 1.42
N ALA A 156 12.04 10.78 2.16
CA ALA A 156 11.80 10.62 3.60
C ALA A 156 10.83 9.47 3.93
N LEU A 157 9.78 9.29 3.11
CA LEU A 157 8.83 8.19 3.29
C LEU A 157 9.43 6.85 2.83
N ARG A 158 10.23 6.87 1.76
CA ARG A 158 10.96 5.69 1.27
C ARG A 158 12.00 5.21 2.28
N GLU A 159 12.74 6.10 2.92
CA GLU A 159 13.68 5.74 3.99
C GLU A 159 12.96 5.08 5.17
N LEU A 160 11.80 5.63 5.58
CA LEU A 160 10.96 5.02 6.59
C LEU A 160 10.49 3.62 6.16
N ASN A 161 9.94 3.47 4.95
CA ASN A 161 9.48 2.18 4.44
C ASN A 161 10.64 1.18 4.30
N HIS A 162 11.81 1.66 3.85
CA HIS A 162 13.03 0.87 3.71
C HIS A 162 13.45 0.25 5.04
N GLN A 163 13.38 1.00 6.15
CA GLN A 163 13.65 0.44 7.48
C GLN A 163 12.71 -0.73 7.80
N HIS A 164 11.41 -0.58 7.49
CA HIS A 164 10.41 -1.61 7.78
C HIS A 164 10.39 -2.80 6.82
N ILE A 165 10.90 -2.63 5.60
CA ILE A 165 11.01 -3.71 4.60
C ILE A 165 12.35 -4.44 4.72
N PHE A 166 13.46 -3.71 4.65
CA PHE A 166 14.79 -4.28 4.38
C PHE A 166 15.69 -4.34 5.61
N VAL A 167 15.41 -3.57 6.67
CA VAL A 167 16.31 -3.50 7.84
C VAL A 167 15.74 -4.24 9.04
N LEU A 168 14.67 -3.71 9.63
CA LEU A 168 14.14 -4.15 10.92
C LEU A 168 13.72 -5.63 10.95
N PRO A 169 13.06 -6.20 9.93
CA PRO A 169 12.70 -7.63 9.94
C PRO A 169 13.91 -8.56 10.02
N PHE A 170 15.10 -8.10 9.58
CA PHE A 170 16.32 -8.90 9.46
C PHE A 170 17.34 -8.62 10.58
N LEU A 171 16.99 -7.76 11.54
CA LEU A 171 17.75 -7.57 12.78
C LEU A 171 17.26 -8.54 13.87
N GLU A 172 18.20 -9.11 14.62
CA GLU A 172 17.89 -9.94 15.80
C GLU A 172 17.14 -9.12 16.85
N ASP A 173 17.77 -8.02 17.27
CA ASP A 173 17.23 -7.07 18.24
C ASP A 173 16.54 -5.90 17.52
N ASN A 174 15.31 -6.13 17.05
CA ASN A 174 14.51 -5.13 16.34
C ASN A 174 13.37 -4.51 17.17
N GLY A 175 13.26 -4.91 18.45
CA GLY A 175 12.21 -4.45 19.36
C GLY A 175 10.82 -5.06 19.10
N PHE A 176 10.68 -6.00 18.15
CA PHE A 176 9.41 -6.66 17.86
C PHE A 176 9.25 -7.90 18.75
N GLN A 177 8.19 -7.92 19.56
CA GLN A 177 7.84 -9.08 20.37
C GLN A 177 7.00 -10.06 19.53
N LEU A 178 7.65 -10.87 18.69
CA LEU A 178 6.92 -11.74 17.74
C LEU A 178 6.09 -12.82 18.43
N ASN A 179 6.43 -13.22 19.66
CA ASN A 179 5.61 -14.14 20.43
C ASN A 179 4.28 -13.52 20.90
N ASP A 180 4.18 -12.18 20.98
CA ASP A 180 2.90 -11.50 21.25
C ASP A 180 1.96 -11.56 20.03
N VAL A 181 2.54 -11.74 18.83
CA VAL A 181 1.77 -12.01 17.59
C VAL A 181 1.32 -13.47 17.57
N GLN A 182 2.26 -14.40 17.75
CA GLN A 182 1.98 -15.83 17.83
C GLN A 182 3.12 -16.56 18.53
N GLN A 183 2.79 -17.38 19.52
CA GLN A 183 3.77 -18.20 20.23
C GLN A 183 4.61 -19.05 19.26
N GLY A 184 5.94 -18.98 19.40
CA GLY A 184 6.92 -19.73 18.59
C GLY A 184 7.42 -18.97 17.36
N LEU A 185 6.81 -17.84 16.99
CA LEU A 185 7.22 -17.05 15.83
C LEU A 185 8.57 -16.37 16.03
N GLN A 186 8.94 -16.03 17.27
CA GLN A 186 10.26 -15.48 17.58
C GLN A 186 11.37 -16.46 17.18
N ASP A 187 11.29 -17.70 17.68
CA ASP A 187 12.30 -18.73 17.42
C ASP A 187 12.36 -19.08 15.93
N LEU A 188 11.20 -19.13 15.29
CA LEU A 188 11.07 -19.38 13.85
C LEU A 188 11.76 -18.30 13.00
N SER A 189 11.81 -17.05 13.47
CA SER A 189 12.43 -15.93 12.74
C SER A 189 13.97 -15.94 12.76
N LEU A 190 14.59 -16.51 13.81
CA LEU A 190 16.02 -16.38 14.08
C LEU A 190 16.94 -16.91 12.96
N PRO A 191 16.67 -18.06 12.32
CA PRO A 191 17.51 -18.55 11.23
C PRO A 191 17.62 -17.54 10.09
N TYR A 192 16.52 -16.87 9.73
CA TYR A 192 16.47 -15.93 8.63
C TYR A 192 17.15 -14.59 8.97
N LYS A 193 17.01 -14.14 10.22
CA LYS A 193 17.74 -12.97 10.75
C LYS A 193 19.25 -13.20 10.85
N ARG A 194 19.70 -14.46 10.88
CA ARG A 194 21.12 -14.84 10.98
C ARG A 194 21.73 -15.30 9.66
N ASP A 195 20.95 -15.44 8.60
CA ASP A 195 21.43 -15.94 7.31
C ASP A 195 22.17 -14.81 6.54
N PRO A 196 23.50 -14.90 6.37
CA PRO A 196 24.27 -13.86 5.68
C PRO A 196 23.95 -13.77 4.19
N ALA A 197 23.53 -14.86 3.54
CA ALA A 197 23.18 -14.86 2.13
C ALA A 197 21.88 -14.08 1.89
N ILE A 198 20.87 -14.29 2.75
CA ILE A 198 19.62 -13.51 2.71
C ILE A 198 19.94 -12.03 2.93
N LYS A 199 20.72 -11.70 3.97
CA LYS A 199 21.09 -10.31 4.28
C LYS A 199 21.79 -9.60 3.12
N ALA A 200 22.65 -10.29 2.39
CA ALA A 200 23.32 -9.71 1.21
C ALA A 200 22.30 -9.30 0.12
N VAL A 201 21.34 -10.17 -0.20
CA VAL A 201 20.30 -9.86 -1.20
C VAL A 201 19.37 -8.76 -0.70
N VAL A 202 18.96 -8.83 0.56
CA VAL A 202 18.09 -7.81 1.19
C VAL A 202 18.74 -6.43 1.16
N ASN A 203 20.01 -6.32 1.52
CA ASN A 203 20.73 -5.04 1.50
C ASN A 203 20.84 -4.50 0.06
N ASN A 204 21.20 -5.33 -0.90
CA ASN A 204 21.29 -4.92 -2.30
C ASN A 204 19.94 -4.42 -2.85
N LEU A 205 18.83 -5.08 -2.49
CA LEU A 205 17.49 -4.64 -2.87
C LEU A 205 17.03 -3.40 -2.12
N GLY A 206 17.45 -3.22 -0.88
CA GLY A 206 17.24 -1.99 -0.13
C GLY A 206 17.92 -0.79 -0.80
N ASP A 207 19.19 -0.96 -1.21
CA ASP A 207 19.93 0.06 -1.96
C ASP A 207 19.26 0.37 -3.31
N MET A 208 18.81 -0.67 -4.03
CA MET A 208 18.06 -0.51 -5.26
C MET A 208 16.73 0.23 -5.04
N TYR A 209 16.00 -0.08 -3.97
CA TYR A 209 14.76 0.60 -3.60
C TYR A 209 14.95 2.09 -3.29
N LEU A 210 16.10 2.48 -2.73
CA LEU A 210 16.45 3.88 -2.46
C LEU A 210 17.07 4.60 -3.67
N SER A 211 17.51 3.85 -4.69
CA SER A 211 18.03 4.41 -5.93
C SER A 211 16.93 5.05 -6.80
N LYS A 212 17.31 5.91 -7.74
CA LYS A 212 16.38 6.50 -8.71
C LYS A 212 16.08 5.51 -9.83
N GLY A 213 14.81 5.15 -9.98
CA GLY A 213 14.33 4.34 -11.10
C GLY A 213 13.72 5.18 -12.24
N ASN A 214 13.07 4.50 -13.16
CA ASN A 214 12.47 5.08 -14.37
C ASN A 214 11.02 4.63 -14.63
N VAL A 215 10.45 3.85 -13.72
CA VAL A 215 9.05 3.38 -13.78
C VAL A 215 8.28 4.02 -12.64
N LEU A 216 7.13 4.64 -12.92
CA LEU A 216 6.21 5.02 -11.86
C LEU A 216 5.68 3.75 -11.20
N ILE A 217 5.84 3.62 -9.90
CA ILE A 217 5.27 2.54 -9.10
C ILE A 217 4.28 3.09 -8.08
N HIS A 218 3.33 2.26 -7.66
CA HIS A 218 2.45 2.51 -6.54
C HIS A 218 3.23 2.53 -5.22
N GLY A 219 4.19 1.62 -5.06
CA GLY A 219 5.09 1.57 -3.90
C GLY A 219 4.52 0.89 -2.65
N ASP A 220 3.27 0.40 -2.72
CA ASP A 220 2.62 -0.44 -1.70
C ASP A 220 1.41 -1.18 -2.32
N TYR A 221 1.64 -1.92 -3.41
CA TYR A 221 0.57 -2.56 -4.19
C TYR A 221 0.10 -3.89 -3.55
N TYR A 222 -0.69 -3.81 -2.48
CA TYR A 222 -1.15 -4.97 -1.71
C TYR A 222 -2.68 -4.96 -1.45
N PRO A 223 -3.29 -6.07 -0.94
CA PRO A 223 -4.73 -6.16 -0.72
C PRO A 223 -5.40 -5.04 0.10
N GLY A 224 -4.66 -4.35 0.97
CA GLY A 224 -5.21 -3.19 1.70
C GLY A 224 -5.33 -1.92 0.85
N SER A 225 -4.64 -1.88 -0.30
CA SER A 225 -4.72 -0.81 -1.30
C SER A 225 -5.59 -1.22 -2.51
N TRP A 226 -6.19 -2.40 -2.48
CA TRP A 226 -7.11 -2.89 -3.49
C TRP A 226 -8.52 -2.88 -2.91
N MET A 227 -9.41 -2.08 -3.46
CA MET A 227 -10.81 -2.03 -3.09
C MET A 227 -11.62 -2.85 -4.08
N GLN A 228 -12.55 -3.68 -3.61
CA GLN A 228 -13.45 -4.43 -4.46
C GLN A 228 -14.90 -3.94 -4.31
N LEU A 229 -15.56 -3.74 -5.44
CA LEU A 229 -17.00 -3.50 -5.54
C LEU A 229 -17.60 -4.45 -6.57
N LYS A 230 -18.27 -5.50 -6.09
CA LYS A 230 -18.78 -6.59 -6.95
C LYS A 230 -17.63 -7.22 -7.74
N ASN A 231 -17.61 -7.06 -9.05
CA ASN A 231 -16.59 -7.60 -9.94
C ASN A 231 -15.58 -6.54 -10.40
N GLU A 232 -15.68 -5.31 -9.89
CA GLU A 232 -14.73 -4.24 -10.19
C GLU A 232 -13.74 -4.03 -9.05
N VAL A 233 -12.53 -3.61 -9.42
CA VAL A 233 -11.46 -3.27 -8.48
C VAL A 233 -11.04 -1.82 -8.65
N TYR A 234 -10.64 -1.20 -7.55
CA TYR A 234 -10.10 0.15 -7.51
C TYR A 234 -8.79 0.15 -6.72
N ILE A 235 -7.81 0.91 -7.16
CA ILE A 235 -6.53 1.08 -6.48
C ILE A 235 -6.52 2.41 -5.76
N ILE A 236 -6.10 2.38 -4.50
CA ILE A 236 -6.06 3.54 -3.60
C ILE A 236 -4.74 3.59 -2.83
N ASP A 237 -4.51 4.71 -2.15
CA ASP A 237 -3.38 4.93 -1.25
C ASP A 237 -1.96 4.84 -1.89
N PRO A 238 -1.70 5.44 -3.07
CA PRO A 238 -0.38 5.46 -3.71
C PRO A 238 0.58 6.49 -3.08
N GLU A 239 0.52 6.71 -1.76
CA GLU A 239 1.36 7.70 -1.08
C GLU A 239 2.83 7.32 -1.01
N PHE A 240 3.13 6.02 -1.18
CA PHE A 240 4.48 5.48 -1.31
C PHE A 240 5.01 5.50 -2.75
N SER A 241 4.29 6.10 -3.69
CA SER A 241 4.73 6.14 -5.09
C SER A 241 6.00 6.96 -5.28
N PHE A 242 6.80 6.54 -6.26
CA PHE A 242 8.01 7.21 -6.74
C PHE A 242 8.44 6.62 -8.09
N MET A 243 9.46 7.21 -8.71
CA MET A 243 10.14 6.61 -9.87
C MET A 243 11.09 5.51 -9.42
N GLY A 244 10.63 4.25 -9.53
CA GLY A 244 11.32 3.05 -9.10
C GLY A 244 11.43 2.01 -10.22
N PHE A 245 11.24 0.74 -9.85
CA PHE A 245 11.30 -0.42 -10.74
C PHE A 245 10.05 -1.28 -10.55
N ARG A 246 9.44 -1.72 -11.65
CA ARG A 246 8.13 -2.42 -11.66
C ARG A 246 8.12 -3.71 -10.84
N GLU A 247 9.27 -4.35 -10.71
CA GLU A 247 9.41 -5.62 -10.01
C GLU A 247 9.13 -5.44 -8.52
N PHE A 248 9.22 -4.22 -7.99
CA PHE A 248 8.81 -3.92 -6.62
C PHE A 248 7.30 -4.16 -6.41
N ASP A 249 6.44 -3.50 -7.19
CA ASP A 249 4.98 -3.67 -7.07
C ASP A 249 4.54 -5.10 -7.41
N LEU A 250 5.14 -5.71 -8.45
CA LEU A 250 4.85 -7.09 -8.84
C LEU A 250 5.27 -8.10 -7.75
N GLY A 251 6.41 -7.86 -7.10
CA GLY A 251 6.89 -8.69 -6.01
C GLY A 251 6.02 -8.57 -4.78
N VAL A 252 5.63 -7.34 -4.41
CA VAL A 252 4.68 -7.09 -3.30
C VAL A 252 3.35 -7.80 -3.59
N MET A 253 2.75 -7.59 -4.76
CA MET A 253 1.53 -8.30 -5.16
C MET A 253 1.71 -9.82 -5.02
N THR A 254 2.77 -10.37 -5.64
CA THR A 254 3.03 -11.82 -5.66
C THR A 254 3.14 -12.41 -4.25
N ALA A 255 3.84 -11.74 -3.35
CA ALA A 255 3.95 -12.15 -1.96
C ALA A 255 2.59 -12.24 -1.27
N HIS A 256 1.74 -11.24 -1.47
CA HIS A 256 0.41 -11.21 -0.88
C HIS A 256 -0.51 -12.29 -1.47
N LEU A 257 -0.43 -12.57 -2.78
CA LEU A 257 -1.10 -13.71 -3.39
C LEU A 257 -0.66 -15.04 -2.75
N ILE A 258 0.65 -15.23 -2.56
CA ILE A 258 1.22 -16.44 -1.94
C ILE A 258 0.79 -16.56 -0.47
N MET A 259 0.86 -15.50 0.33
CA MET A 259 0.43 -15.55 1.74
C MET A 259 -1.08 -15.84 1.87
N ALA A 260 -1.89 -15.27 0.97
CA ALA A 260 -3.32 -15.55 0.93
C ALA A 260 -3.62 -17.00 0.52
N THR A 261 -2.97 -17.53 -0.52
CA THR A 261 -3.38 -18.81 -1.14
C THR A 261 -2.53 -20.01 -0.75
N MET A 262 -1.32 -19.80 -0.21
CA MET A 262 -0.24 -20.79 -0.12
C MET A 262 0.19 -21.38 -1.47
N ASP A 263 -0.12 -20.71 -2.59
CA ASP A 263 0.18 -21.18 -3.94
C ASP A 263 1.40 -20.45 -4.53
N PRO A 264 2.60 -21.08 -4.56
CA PRO A 264 3.79 -20.48 -5.14
C PRO A 264 3.69 -20.29 -6.67
N SER A 265 2.72 -20.92 -7.34
CA SER A 265 2.50 -20.70 -8.78
C SER A 265 1.98 -19.30 -9.09
N SER A 266 1.59 -18.53 -8.08
CA SER A 266 1.22 -17.11 -8.19
C SER A 266 2.28 -16.28 -8.92
N LEU A 267 3.57 -16.51 -8.66
CA LEU A 267 4.66 -15.85 -9.39
C LEU A 267 4.56 -16.11 -10.89
N LYS A 268 4.40 -17.37 -11.29
CA LYS A 268 4.28 -17.75 -12.70
C LYS A 268 3.03 -17.14 -13.34
N LYS A 269 1.91 -17.06 -12.63
CA LYS A 269 0.67 -16.43 -13.10
C LYS A 269 0.86 -14.94 -13.33
N VAL A 270 1.44 -14.23 -12.36
CA VAL A 270 1.73 -12.78 -12.47
C VAL A 270 2.64 -12.51 -13.66
N MET A 271 3.76 -13.21 -13.77
CA MET A 271 4.71 -13.02 -14.88
C MET A 271 4.14 -13.40 -16.25
N HIS A 272 3.18 -14.31 -16.33
CA HIS A 272 2.53 -14.68 -17.59
C HIS A 272 1.51 -13.64 -18.07
N LEU A 273 0.80 -13.03 -17.13
CA LEU A 273 -0.27 -12.08 -17.40
C LEU A 273 0.28 -10.67 -17.64
N TYR A 274 1.31 -10.26 -16.91
CA TYR A 274 2.02 -8.99 -17.10
C TYR A 274 2.73 -8.97 -18.45
N LYS A 275 2.41 -8.03 -19.35
CA LYS A 275 2.93 -8.05 -20.74
C LYS A 275 4.21 -7.27 -20.95
N ALA A 276 4.45 -6.23 -20.16
CA ALA A 276 5.72 -5.51 -20.17
C ALA A 276 6.87 -6.38 -19.65
N ASP A 277 8.09 -6.05 -20.08
CA ASP A 277 9.30 -6.76 -19.67
C ASP A 277 9.57 -6.54 -18.18
N ALA A 278 9.76 -7.63 -17.42
CA ALA A 278 10.02 -7.61 -15.99
C ALA A 278 10.94 -8.78 -15.61
N ASP A 279 11.92 -8.52 -14.74
CA ASP A 279 12.84 -9.57 -14.27
C ASP A 279 12.15 -10.49 -13.26
N SER A 280 11.90 -11.75 -13.65
CA SER A 280 11.21 -12.71 -12.79
C SER A 280 12.00 -13.11 -11.53
N GLY A 281 13.33 -13.06 -11.59
CA GLY A 281 14.20 -13.28 -10.45
C GLY A 281 14.06 -12.14 -9.44
N LEU A 282 14.08 -10.90 -9.93
CA LEU A 282 13.89 -9.71 -9.08
C LEU A 282 12.49 -9.67 -8.44
N VAL A 283 11.43 -10.01 -9.19
CA VAL A 283 10.06 -10.16 -8.65
C VAL A 283 10.03 -11.23 -7.56
N SER A 284 10.69 -12.36 -7.77
CA SER A 284 10.81 -13.43 -6.77
C SER A 284 11.50 -12.93 -5.50
N GLN A 285 12.63 -12.23 -5.62
CA GLN A 285 13.37 -11.73 -4.47
C GLN A 285 12.56 -10.71 -3.66
N VAL A 286 11.93 -9.73 -4.32
CA VAL A 286 11.04 -8.77 -3.64
C VAL A 286 9.90 -9.51 -2.96
N ALA A 287 9.27 -10.48 -3.62
CA ALA A 287 8.18 -11.24 -3.02
C ALA A 287 8.62 -12.04 -1.78
N GLY A 288 9.80 -12.66 -1.82
CA GLY A 288 10.35 -13.35 -0.64
C GLY A 288 10.62 -12.39 0.53
N ILE A 289 11.18 -11.20 0.26
CA ILE A 289 11.39 -10.17 1.28
C ILE A 289 10.06 -9.69 1.86
N GLU A 290 9.05 -9.46 1.01
CA GLU A 290 7.72 -9.05 1.44
C GLU A 290 7.06 -10.10 2.35
N ILE A 291 7.13 -11.38 2.00
CA ILE A 291 6.62 -12.48 2.85
C ILE A 291 7.31 -12.42 4.22
N MET A 292 8.64 -12.31 4.25
CA MET A 292 9.37 -12.23 5.51
C MET A 292 8.99 -10.98 6.31
N ARG A 293 8.96 -9.77 5.71
CA ARG A 293 8.61 -8.55 6.46
C ARG A 293 7.21 -8.63 7.07
N ARG A 294 6.26 -9.27 6.40
CA ARG A 294 4.87 -9.37 6.87
C ARG A 294 4.68 -10.43 7.95
N LEU A 295 5.53 -11.47 7.98
CA LEU A 295 5.51 -12.49 9.02
C LEU A 295 6.32 -12.10 10.25
N ILE A 296 7.53 -11.55 10.07
CA ILE A 296 8.49 -11.31 11.16
C ILE A 296 8.86 -9.83 11.36
N GLY A 297 8.11 -8.91 10.75
CA GLY A 297 8.24 -7.46 10.93
C GLY A 297 7.11 -6.85 11.78
N LEU A 298 7.08 -5.52 11.84
CA LEU A 298 6.11 -4.75 12.66
C LEU A 298 4.69 -4.79 12.08
N ALA A 299 4.57 -4.66 10.76
CA ALA A 299 3.29 -4.44 10.08
C ALA A 299 2.56 -5.76 9.80
N GLN A 300 1.99 -6.32 10.87
CA GLN A 300 1.26 -7.59 10.84
C GLN A 300 -0.04 -7.51 10.01
N LEU A 301 -0.33 -8.60 9.30
CA LEU A 301 -1.54 -8.80 8.50
C LEU A 301 -2.58 -9.59 9.32
N PRO A 302 -3.89 -9.49 9.00
CA PRO A 302 -4.92 -10.36 9.57
C PRO A 302 -4.85 -11.77 8.97
N LEU A 303 -3.68 -12.40 9.07
CA LEU A 303 -3.35 -13.68 8.46
C LEU A 303 -3.59 -14.82 9.47
N GLU A 304 -4.67 -15.57 9.26
CA GLU A 304 -5.01 -16.75 10.08
C GLU A 304 -4.24 -17.98 9.59
N ARG A 305 -3.01 -18.14 10.09
CA ARG A 305 -2.10 -19.26 9.76
C ARG A 305 -1.55 -19.93 11.01
N THR A 306 -1.41 -21.24 10.94
CA THR A 306 -0.68 -22.03 11.94
C THR A 306 0.81 -21.68 11.90
N ILE A 307 1.53 -21.97 12.99
CA ILE A 307 2.98 -21.74 13.04
C ILE A 307 3.71 -22.56 11.97
N ASN A 308 3.22 -23.76 11.64
CA ASN A 308 3.77 -24.61 10.59
C ASN A 308 3.54 -24.01 9.19
N GLU A 309 2.33 -23.48 8.91
CA GLU A 309 2.10 -22.77 7.64
C GLU A 309 2.99 -21.51 7.52
N LYS A 310 3.29 -20.82 8.62
CA LYS A 310 4.24 -19.69 8.62
C LYS A 310 5.68 -20.17 8.38
N ASP A 311 6.06 -21.32 8.92
CA ASP A 311 7.37 -21.95 8.64
C ASP A 311 7.50 -22.27 7.14
N ASP A 312 6.49 -22.91 6.55
CA ASP A 312 6.45 -23.21 5.12
C ASP A 312 6.60 -21.95 4.26
N LEU A 313 5.92 -20.85 4.63
CA LEU A 313 6.03 -19.55 3.96
C LEU A 313 7.43 -18.95 4.09
N LEU A 314 8.06 -19.00 5.27
CA LEU A 314 9.40 -18.48 5.47
C LEU A 314 10.46 -19.30 4.71
N GLN A 315 10.31 -20.63 4.65
CA GLN A 315 11.18 -21.49 3.86
C GLN A 315 11.03 -21.23 2.36
N LEU A 316 9.79 -21.03 1.89
CA LEU A 316 9.52 -20.62 0.51
C LEU A 316 10.16 -19.25 0.22
N ALA A 317 9.91 -18.25 1.08
CA ALA A 317 10.47 -16.92 0.94
C ALA A 317 12.00 -16.94 0.85
N ARG A 318 12.66 -17.77 1.67
CA ARG A 318 14.11 -17.95 1.59
C ARG A 318 14.55 -18.46 0.22
N LYS A 319 13.85 -19.45 -0.35
CA LYS A 319 14.16 -19.96 -1.70
C LYS A 319 13.96 -18.88 -2.76
N MET A 320 12.91 -18.06 -2.61
CA MET A 320 12.60 -16.97 -3.52
C MET A 320 13.63 -15.83 -3.48
N ILE A 321 14.23 -15.57 -2.32
CA ILE A 321 15.30 -14.57 -2.14
C ILE A 321 16.63 -15.05 -2.77
N LEU A 322 16.91 -16.36 -2.72
CA LEU A 322 18.19 -16.94 -3.13
C LEU A 322 18.15 -17.59 -4.52
N VAL A 323 17.26 -17.09 -5.39
CA VAL A 323 17.17 -17.50 -6.81
C VAL A 323 18.37 -17.08 -7.63
#